data_AF-A0A1H3VQS9-F1
#
_entry.id   AF-A0A1H3VQS9-F1
#
_cell.length_a   1.000
_cell.length_b   1.000
_cell.length_c   1.000
_cell.angle_alpha   90.00
_cell.angle_beta   90.00
_cell.angle_gamma   90.00
#
_symmetry.space_group_name_H-M   'P 1'
#
loop_
_entity.id
_entity.type
_entity.pdbx_description
1 polymer ?
#
loop_
_entity_poly.entity_id
_entity_poly.type
_entity_poly.pdbx_seq_one_letter_code
_entity_poly.pdbx_strand_id
1 'polypeptide(L)'
;MEHRISHKGMDELLKQLEDDYVKAVKDNESTTVEGFIEKFLYDSWDYNEQNIDKIKSVLSRYKSGEIYQRIFSSAFKEMVDHLQVKLEHLDQDKVYPVLHSNQGASLLVAFVDGLVIQYYLGVYDADQLREMTPYVKRVILQALRTEVDG
;
A
#
# COMPACT_ATOMS: atom_id res chain seq x y z
N MET A 1 -20.43 4.43 -3.10
CA MET A 1 -20.39 2.96 -2.94
C MET A 1 -20.69 2.33 -4.30
N GLU A 2 -19.68 2.29 -5.17
CA GLU A 2 -19.83 1.72 -6.51
C GLU A 2 -18.77 0.63 -6.71
N HIS A 3 -19.23 -0.51 -7.25
CA HIS A 3 -18.46 -1.67 -7.68
C HIS A 3 -17.71 -2.47 -6.61
N ARG A 4 -18.42 -3.37 -5.90
CA ARG A 4 -17.76 -4.60 -5.43
C ARG A 4 -17.19 -5.32 -6.65
N ILE A 5 -15.87 -5.41 -6.73
CA ILE A 5 -15.17 -6.09 -7.81
C ILE A 5 -15.52 -7.58 -7.73
N SER A 6 -15.94 -8.16 -8.84
CA SER A 6 -16.22 -9.58 -8.92
C SER A 6 -14.90 -10.34 -8.88
N HIS A 7 -14.57 -10.99 -7.76
CA HIS A 7 -13.42 -11.91 -7.62
C HIS A 7 -13.53 -13.17 -8.49
N LYS A 8 -14.56 -13.28 -9.34
CA LYS A 8 -14.80 -14.44 -10.19
C LYS A 8 -13.69 -14.55 -11.26
N GLY A 9 -12.88 -15.60 -11.15
CA GLY A 9 -11.76 -15.87 -12.06
C GLY A 9 -10.47 -15.13 -11.69
N MET A 10 -10.43 -14.52 -10.49
CA MET A 10 -9.20 -13.97 -9.96
C MET A 10 -8.26 -15.07 -9.51
N ASP A 11 -6.97 -14.85 -9.70
CA ASP A 11 -5.94 -15.76 -9.20
C ASP A 11 -5.98 -15.83 -7.66
N GLU A 12 -5.88 -17.05 -7.09
CA GLU A 12 -6.00 -17.26 -5.64
C GLU A 12 -4.86 -16.59 -4.87
N LEU A 13 -3.62 -16.59 -5.40
CA LEU A 13 -2.52 -15.90 -4.73
C LEU A 13 -2.72 -14.39 -4.78
N LEU A 14 -3.09 -13.83 -5.94
CA LEU A 14 -3.39 -12.40 -6.04
C LEU A 14 -4.54 -12.01 -5.09
N LYS A 15 -5.57 -12.84 -4.98
CA LYS A 15 -6.71 -12.60 -4.10
C LYS A 15 -6.28 -12.62 -2.63
N GLN A 16 -5.44 -13.59 -2.25
CA GLN A 16 -4.88 -13.64 -0.91
C GLN A 16 -4.06 -12.38 -0.58
N LEU A 17 -3.21 -11.92 -1.51
CA LEU A 17 -2.42 -10.70 -1.30
C LEU A 17 -3.32 -9.46 -1.15
N GLU A 18 -4.38 -9.35 -1.95
CA GLU A 18 -5.40 -8.29 -1.81
C GLU A 18 -6.10 -8.36 -0.45
N ASP A 19 -6.60 -9.54 -0.07
CA ASP A 19 -7.33 -9.76 1.17
C ASP A 19 -6.44 -9.44 2.40
N ASP A 20 -5.19 -9.88 2.38
CA ASP A 20 -4.21 -9.62 3.43
C ASP A 20 -3.92 -8.11 3.58
N TYR A 21 -3.74 -7.40 2.46
CA TYR A 21 -3.52 -5.96 2.45
C TYR A 21 -4.73 -5.20 3.00
N VAL A 22 -5.93 -5.50 2.49
CA VAL A 22 -7.18 -4.86 2.92
C VAL A 22 -7.42 -5.11 4.40
N LYS A 23 -7.14 -6.33 4.88
CA LYS A 23 -7.21 -6.67 6.30
C LYS A 23 -6.21 -5.85 7.12
N ALA A 24 -4.95 -5.75 6.70
CA ALA A 24 -3.94 -4.97 7.42
C ALA A 24 -4.32 -3.48 7.54
N VAL A 25 -4.89 -2.89 6.49
CA VAL A 25 -5.38 -1.50 6.51
C VAL A 25 -6.55 -1.34 7.48
N LYS A 26 -7.52 -2.26 7.47
CA LYS A 26 -8.72 -2.20 8.32
C LYS A 26 -8.43 -2.46 9.79
N ASP A 27 -7.58 -3.45 10.07
CA ASP A 27 -7.20 -3.86 11.42
C ASP A 27 -6.18 -2.91 12.07
N ASN A 28 -5.66 -1.92 11.34
CA ASN A 28 -4.80 -0.89 11.92
C ASN A 28 -5.62 0.03 12.84
N GLU A 29 -5.39 -0.11 14.15
CA GLU A 29 -6.11 0.58 15.23
C GLU A 29 -5.64 2.02 15.47
N SER A 30 -4.64 2.51 14.73
CA SER A 30 -4.13 3.88 14.90
C SER A 30 -5.24 4.90 14.67
N THR A 31 -5.29 5.91 15.53
CA THR A 31 -6.28 6.99 15.48
C THR A 31 -5.76 8.28 14.85
N THR A 32 -4.48 8.31 14.46
CA THR A 32 -3.84 9.43 13.78
C THR A 32 -3.18 8.96 12.48
N VAL A 33 -3.01 9.88 11.53
CA VAL A 33 -2.30 9.62 10.26
C VAL A 33 -0.86 9.19 10.52
N GLU A 34 -0.18 9.83 11.46
CA GLU A 34 1.21 9.54 11.79
C GLU A 34 1.38 8.13 12.37
N GLY A 35 0.50 7.75 13.30
CA GLY A 35 0.51 6.41 13.90
C GLY A 35 0.16 5.35 12.86
N PHE A 36 -0.82 5.65 12.00
CA PHE A 36 -1.22 4.75 10.92
C PHE A 36 -0.06 4.50 9.96
N ILE A 37 0.59 5.55 9.45
CA ILE A 37 1.71 5.44 8.49
C ILE A 37 2.87 4.68 9.12
N GLU A 38 3.21 4.96 10.37
CA GLU A 38 4.28 4.25 11.08
C GLU A 38 4.01 2.74 11.14
N LYS A 39 2.83 2.37 11.62
CA LYS A 39 2.43 0.97 11.71
C LYS A 39 2.34 0.32 10.33
N PHE A 40 1.78 1.03 9.35
CA PHE A 40 1.66 0.56 7.98
C PHE A 40 3.01 0.26 7.35
N LEU A 41 4.04 1.09 7.60
CA LEU A 41 5.39 0.84 7.10
C LEU A 41 6.02 -0.40 7.74
N TYR A 42 5.95 -0.54 9.07
CA TYR A 42 6.46 -1.73 9.75
C TYR A 42 5.75 -3.01 9.29
N ASP A 43 4.41 -2.98 9.26
CA ASP A 43 3.61 -4.12 8.81
C ASP A 43 3.94 -4.45 7.34
N SER A 44 4.23 -3.45 6.50
CA SER A 44 4.63 -3.66 5.10
C SER A 44 5.99 -4.35 4.99
N TRP A 45 6.98 -3.97 5.78
CA TRP A 45 8.31 -4.61 5.76
C TRP A 45 8.21 -6.07 6.20
N ASP A 46 7.52 -6.32 7.31
CA ASP A 46 7.33 -7.67 7.85
C ASP A 46 6.55 -8.56 6.86
N TYR A 47 5.48 -8.02 6.28
CA TYR A 47 4.67 -8.77 5.31
C TYR A 47 5.47 -9.11 4.05
N ASN A 48 6.22 -8.15 3.51
CA ASN A 48 7.03 -8.37 2.32
C ASN A 48 8.16 -9.37 2.58
N GLU A 49 8.83 -9.29 3.74
CA GLU A 49 9.84 -10.27 4.14
C GLU A 49 9.26 -11.69 4.16
N GLN A 50 8.08 -11.87 4.75
CA GLN A 50 7.43 -13.18 4.88
C GLN A 50 6.81 -13.72 3.59
N ASN A 51 6.45 -12.85 2.64
CA ASN A 51 5.65 -13.22 1.46
C ASN A 51 6.33 -12.92 0.12
N ILE A 52 7.62 -12.57 0.11
CA ILE A 52 8.33 -12.13 -1.10
C ILE A 52 8.22 -13.11 -2.27
N ASP A 53 8.23 -14.42 -2.00
CA ASP A 53 8.13 -15.45 -3.05
C ASP A 53 6.72 -15.54 -3.65
N LYS A 54 5.68 -15.32 -2.85
CA LYS A 54 4.30 -15.23 -3.36
C LYS A 54 4.14 -14.00 -4.25
N ILE A 55 4.68 -12.86 -3.81
CA ILE A 55 4.64 -11.60 -4.57
C ILE A 55 5.38 -11.78 -5.91
N LYS A 56 6.59 -12.37 -5.90
CA LYS A 56 7.35 -12.75 -7.10
C LYS A 56 6.53 -13.63 -8.05
N SER A 57 5.87 -14.65 -7.51
CA SER A 57 5.04 -15.56 -8.29
C SER A 57 3.89 -14.82 -8.98
N VAL A 58 3.16 -13.97 -8.25
CA VAL A 58 2.05 -13.18 -8.81
C VAL A 58 2.55 -12.23 -9.90
N LEU A 59 3.65 -11.50 -9.67
CA LEU A 59 4.24 -10.59 -10.66
C LEU A 59 4.73 -11.34 -11.92
N SER A 60 5.34 -12.52 -11.75
CA SER A 60 5.76 -13.35 -12.88
C SER A 60 4.57 -13.82 -13.72
N ARG A 61 3.48 -14.21 -13.07
CA ARG A 61 2.26 -14.70 -13.73
C ARG A 61 1.47 -13.58 -14.40
N TYR A 62 1.52 -12.38 -13.85
CA TYR A 62 1.08 -11.18 -14.55
C TYR A 62 1.92 -10.93 -15.81
N LYS A 63 3.26 -10.99 -15.70
CA LYS A 63 4.17 -10.80 -16.84
C LYS A 63 4.00 -11.86 -17.94
N SER A 64 3.72 -13.12 -17.58
CA SER A 64 3.47 -14.20 -18.55
C SER A 64 2.06 -14.14 -19.19
N GLY A 65 1.18 -13.26 -18.69
CA GLY A 65 -0.19 -13.13 -19.18
C GLY A 65 -1.18 -14.15 -18.59
N GLU A 66 -0.75 -14.94 -17.60
CA GLU A 66 -1.64 -15.84 -16.84
C GLU A 66 -2.61 -15.08 -15.95
N ILE A 67 -2.16 -13.94 -15.40
CA ILE A 67 -3.03 -12.98 -14.73
C ILE A 67 -3.28 -11.82 -15.70
N TYR A 68 -4.54 -11.65 -16.10
CA TYR A 68 -4.91 -10.57 -17.00
C TYR A 68 -4.73 -9.20 -16.35
N GLN A 69 -4.22 -8.23 -17.13
CA GLN A 69 -4.02 -6.85 -16.68
C GLN A 69 -5.25 -6.26 -15.99
N ARG A 70 -6.45 -6.47 -16.55
CA ARG A 70 -7.69 -5.97 -15.95
C ARG A 70 -7.92 -6.49 -14.53
N ILE A 71 -7.64 -7.78 -14.29
CA ILE A 71 -7.81 -8.41 -12.97
C ILE A 71 -6.78 -7.82 -12.00
N PHE A 72 -5.51 -7.77 -12.42
CA PHE A 72 -4.43 -7.22 -11.60
C PHE A 72 -4.68 -5.74 -11.23
N SER A 73 -5.05 -4.91 -12.21
CA SER A 73 -5.35 -3.49 -11.97
C SER A 73 -6.57 -3.29 -11.08
N SER A 74 -7.58 -4.17 -11.20
CA SER A 74 -8.76 -4.12 -10.34
C SER A 74 -8.40 -4.44 -8.89
N ALA A 75 -7.58 -5.45 -8.65
CA ALA A 75 -7.11 -5.80 -7.31
C ALA A 75 -6.29 -4.68 -6.66
N PHE A 76 -5.36 -4.13 -7.42
CA PHE A 76 -4.55 -3.00 -6.97
C PHE A 76 -5.41 -1.77 -6.64
N LYS A 77 -6.41 -1.48 -7.48
CA LYS A 77 -7.36 -0.40 -7.22
C LYS A 77 -8.13 -0.62 -5.92
N GLU A 78 -8.64 -1.83 -5.67
CA GLU A 78 -9.36 -2.15 -4.43
C GLU A 78 -8.48 -1.87 -3.20
N MET A 79 -7.22 -2.32 -3.21
CA MET A 79 -6.26 -2.07 -2.13
C MET A 79 -6.08 -0.56 -1.87
N VAL A 80 -5.82 0.21 -2.93
CA VAL A 80 -5.62 1.67 -2.83
C VAL A 80 -6.90 2.38 -2.36
N ASP A 81 -8.08 1.95 -2.81
CA ASP A 81 -9.35 2.56 -2.43
C ASP A 81 -9.64 2.37 -0.92
N HIS A 82 -9.37 1.18 -0.34
CA HIS A 82 -9.50 0.98 1.12
C HIS A 82 -8.50 1.84 1.91
N LEU A 83 -7.26 1.95 1.41
CA LEU A 83 -6.23 2.79 2.03
C LEU A 83 -6.64 4.27 2.01
N GLN A 84 -7.15 4.74 0.88
CA GLN A 84 -7.61 6.13 0.69
C GLN A 84 -8.73 6.47 1.68
N VAL A 85 -9.76 5.63 1.77
CA VAL A 85 -10.87 5.82 2.72
C VAL A 85 -10.39 5.86 4.17
N LYS A 86 -9.44 4.98 4.54
CA LYS A 86 -8.88 4.96 5.90
C LYS A 86 -8.10 6.25 6.21
N LEU A 87 -7.28 6.71 5.27
CA LEU A 87 -6.47 7.91 5.44
C LEU A 87 -7.31 9.19 5.51
N GLU A 88 -8.31 9.35 4.63
CA GLU A 88 -9.27 10.47 4.69
C GLU A 88 -10.01 10.51 6.03
N HIS A 89 -10.40 9.34 6.55
CA HIS A 89 -11.09 9.25 7.83
C HIS A 89 -10.20 9.67 9.01
N LEU A 90 -8.90 9.37 8.96
CA LEU A 90 -7.94 9.73 10.00
C LEU A 90 -7.56 11.23 9.98
N ASP A 91 -7.70 11.90 8.84
CA ASP A 91 -7.34 13.30 8.65
C ASP A 91 -8.56 14.23 8.49
N GLN A 92 -9.51 14.17 9.43
CA GLN A 92 -10.74 14.96 9.33
C GLN A 92 -10.49 16.48 9.28
N ASP A 93 -9.42 16.93 9.95
CA ASP A 93 -9.00 18.32 10.00
C ASP A 93 -8.23 18.77 8.74
N LYS A 94 -7.99 17.85 7.79
CA LYS A 94 -7.30 18.11 6.52
C LYS A 94 -5.90 18.70 6.70
N VAL A 95 -5.17 18.21 7.70
CA VAL A 95 -3.76 18.59 7.95
C VAL A 95 -2.87 18.09 6.82
N TYR A 96 -3.31 17.06 6.09
CA TYR A 96 -2.62 16.43 4.97
C TYR A 96 -3.46 16.54 3.70
N PRO A 97 -3.47 17.70 2.99
CA PRO A 97 -4.38 17.96 1.87
C PRO A 97 -4.32 16.91 0.76
N VAL A 98 -3.14 16.34 0.51
CA VAL A 98 -2.92 15.28 -0.49
C VAL A 98 -3.78 14.05 -0.20
N LEU A 99 -4.04 13.73 1.08
CA LEU A 99 -4.92 12.62 1.48
C LEU A 99 -6.38 12.86 1.11
N HIS A 100 -6.79 14.07 0.77
CA HIS A 100 -8.16 14.38 0.32
C HIS A 100 -8.23 14.56 -1.21
N SER A 101 -7.17 14.16 -1.91
CA SER A 101 -7.10 14.11 -3.37
C SER A 101 -7.14 12.66 -3.85
N ASN A 102 -7.37 12.47 -5.14
CA ASN A 102 -7.34 11.14 -5.77
C ASN A 102 -5.93 10.51 -5.83
N GLN A 103 -4.90 11.16 -5.26
CA GLN A 103 -3.50 10.76 -5.38
C GLN A 103 -2.86 10.33 -4.05
N GLY A 104 -3.47 10.62 -2.89
CA GLY A 104 -2.79 10.48 -1.59
C GLY A 104 -2.40 9.06 -1.21
N ALA A 105 -3.35 8.12 -1.29
CA ALA A 105 -3.04 6.72 -1.06
C ALA A 105 -2.04 6.16 -2.09
N SER A 106 -2.17 6.57 -3.36
CA SER A 106 -1.24 6.15 -4.42
C SER A 106 0.19 6.64 -4.17
N LEU A 107 0.37 7.86 -3.65
CA LEU A 107 1.68 8.40 -3.30
C LEU A 107 2.31 7.61 -2.14
N LEU A 108 1.53 7.29 -1.10
CA LEU A 108 2.00 6.46 0.01
C LEU A 108 2.44 5.07 -0.49
N VAL A 109 1.64 4.43 -1.33
CA VAL A 109 1.96 3.12 -1.91
C VAL A 109 3.23 3.20 -2.76
N ALA A 110 3.41 4.26 -3.56
CA ALA A 110 4.62 4.43 -4.36
C ALA A 110 5.91 4.51 -3.52
N PHE A 111 5.87 5.16 -2.34
CA PHE A 111 7.01 5.15 -1.41
C PHE A 111 7.33 3.74 -0.91
N VAL A 112 6.31 2.96 -0.54
CA VAL A 112 6.48 1.59 -0.06
C VAL A 112 6.99 0.69 -1.18
N ASP A 113 6.31 0.68 -2.33
CA ASP A 113 6.67 -0.16 -3.48
C ASP A 113 8.10 0.12 -3.95
N GLY A 114 8.52 1.40 -4.01
CA GLY A 114 9.88 1.78 -4.37
C GLY A 114 10.94 1.24 -3.40
N LEU A 115 10.64 1.17 -2.11
CA LEU A 115 11.52 0.60 -1.10
C LEU A 115 11.50 -0.94 -1.12
N VAL A 116 10.33 -1.56 -1.34
CA VAL A 116 10.20 -3.01 -1.52
C VAL A 116 11.00 -3.49 -2.73
N ILE A 117 11.00 -2.75 -3.84
CA ILE A 117 11.85 -3.09 -5.00
C ILE A 117 13.34 -3.00 -4.65
N GLN A 118 13.76 -2.01 -3.87
CA GLN A 118 15.15 -1.93 -3.42
C GLN A 118 15.52 -3.09 -2.49
N TYR A 119 14.61 -3.49 -1.60
CA TYR A 119 14.74 -4.72 -0.81
C TYR A 119 14.87 -5.96 -1.68
N TYR A 120 13.99 -6.11 -2.68
CA TYR A 120 14.04 -7.21 -3.64
C TYR A 120 15.42 -7.31 -4.32
N LEU A 121 15.98 -6.16 -4.70
CA LEU A 121 17.27 -6.07 -5.40
C LEU A 121 18.48 -6.24 -4.47
N GLY A 122 18.26 -6.46 -3.16
CA GLY A 122 19.31 -6.61 -2.17
C GLY A 122 20.04 -5.30 -1.84
N VAL A 123 19.44 -4.14 -2.15
CA VAL A 123 19.98 -2.83 -1.76
C VAL A 123 19.77 -2.59 -0.27
N TYR A 124 18.60 -3.02 0.24
CA TYR A 124 18.29 -3.03 1.67
C TYR A 124 17.84 -4.42 2.10
N ASP A 125 17.98 -4.73 3.39
CA ASP A 125 17.25 -5.82 4.06
C ASP A 125 16.07 -5.27 4.89
N ALA A 126 15.28 -6.16 5.48
CA ALA A 126 14.11 -5.77 6.27
C ALA A 126 14.48 -4.98 7.53
N ASP A 127 15.61 -5.30 8.18
CA ASP A 127 16.06 -4.60 9.38
C ASP A 127 16.47 -3.17 9.07
N GLN A 128 17.18 -2.95 7.97
CA GLN A 128 17.53 -1.62 7.48
C GLN A 128 16.28 -0.80 7.14
N LEU A 129 15.27 -1.40 6.52
CA LEU A 129 14.00 -0.72 6.26
C LEU A 129 13.27 -0.35 7.56
N ARG A 130 13.26 -1.24 8.57
CA ARG A 130 12.71 -0.96 9.91
C ARG A 130 13.44 0.20 10.58
N GLU A 131 14.78 0.23 10.52
CA GLU A 131 15.60 1.33 11.06
C GLU A 131 15.34 2.66 10.34
N MET A 132 15.07 2.62 9.03
CA MET A 132 14.74 3.79 8.23
C MET A 132 13.31 4.29 8.42
N THR A 133 12.38 3.46 8.93
CA THR A 133 10.96 3.80 9.09
C THR A 133 10.72 5.17 9.72
N PRO A 134 11.38 5.58 10.83
CA PRO A 134 11.16 6.91 11.40
C PRO A 134 11.53 8.07 10.46
N TYR A 135 12.55 7.89 9.62
CA TYR A 135 12.94 8.88 8.62
C TYR A 135 11.96 8.87 7.44
N VAL A 136 11.64 7.70 6.90
CA VAL A 136 10.69 7.52 5.80
C VAL A 136 9.32 8.09 6.16
N LYS A 137 8.83 7.82 7.38
CA LYS A 137 7.60 8.41 7.92
C LYS A 137 7.62 9.94 7.84
N ARG A 138 8.71 10.59 8.27
CA ARG A 138 8.81 12.06 8.22
C ARG A 138 8.76 12.58 6.78
N VAL A 139 9.44 11.92 5.84
CA VAL A 139 9.42 12.32 4.42
C VAL A 139 8.01 12.20 3.86
N ILE A 140 7.33 11.09 4.10
CA ILE A 140 5.95 10.86 3.65
C ILE A 140 5.01 11.91 4.23
N LEU A 141 5.05 12.15 5.54
CA LEU A 141 4.19 13.14 6.19
C LEU A 141 4.40 14.55 5.63
N GLN A 142 5.63 14.92 5.27
CA GLN A 142 5.89 16.21 4.63
C GLN A 142 5.34 16.24 3.20
N ALA A 143 5.52 15.17 2.42
CA ALA A 143 4.95 15.08 1.07
C ALA A 143 3.42 15.16 1.09
N LEU A 144 2.77 14.56 2.09
CA LEU A 144 1.32 14.60 2.24
C LEU A 144 0.77 15.99 2.63
N ARG A 145 1.62 16.90 3.12
CA ARG A 145 1.27 18.29 3.43
C ARG A 145 1.33 19.22 2.22
N THR A 146 1.81 18.74 1.07
CA THR A 146 1.88 19.56 -0.13
C THR A 146 0.49 20.06 -0.53
N GLU A 147 0.39 21.34 -0.89
CA GLU A 147 -0.86 21.92 -1.37
C GLU A 147 -1.26 21.25 -2.69
N VAL A 148 -2.54 20.92 -2.82
CA VAL A 148 -3.10 20.37 -4.06
C VAL A 148 -3.80 21.52 -4.77
N ASP A 149 -3.24 21.98 -5.88
CA ASP A 149 -3.92 22.94 -6.76
C ASP A 149 -5.19 22.27 -7.31
N GLY A 150 -6.34 22.87 -7.02
CA GLY A 150 -7.67 22.39 -7.42
C GLY A 150 -8.06 22.73 -8.85
#